data_AF-A0A7C3IDB8-F1
#
_entry.id   AF-A0A7C3IDB8-F1
#
_cell.length_a   1.000
_cell.length_b   1.000
_cell.length_c   1.000
_cell.angle_alpha   90.00
_cell.angle_beta   90.00
_cell.angle_gamma   90.00
#
_symmetry.space_group_name_H-M   'P 1'
#
loop_
_entity.id
_entity.type
_entity.pdbx_description
1 polymer ?
#
loop_
_entity_poly.entity_id
_entity_poly.type
_entity_poly.pdbx_seq_one_letter_code
_entity_poly.pdbx_strand_id
1 'polypeptide(L)'
;MKSTHSDIIQNAFKALFSERNIMLFLVVGVLCVDLATSSIYDFILYIRYGKLIALAVGVGLPLLAWAYLYRRIKRSIYLPVHVDEDKQPEKYKGLIVLTSREVPCRTAIDFHLPKLEHCWIIHTDESASEAKTAGSHAKNAKSTLTVQMVKISSIDDVYETMEKVQEIYNTLPDGLSEQDVIADFTGLTKNASVGMVLACLSPDRRLQYVKKEDSDTVGDGIARSHPPVEVKITWGDIGVRTTS
;
A
#
# COMPACT_ATOMS: atom_id res chain seq x y z
N MET A 1 9.44 -15.94 -27.90
CA MET A 1 9.54 -16.60 -26.56
C MET A 1 10.95 -16.46 -25.93
N LYS A 2 11.62 -15.29 -26.04
CA LYS A 2 13.01 -15.08 -25.56
C LYS A 2 13.20 -13.95 -24.53
N SER A 3 12.16 -13.19 -24.15
CA SER A 3 12.33 -12.00 -23.28
C SER A 3 12.25 -12.30 -21.77
N THR A 4 11.54 -13.35 -21.36
CA THR A 4 11.20 -13.57 -19.95
C THR A 4 12.42 -13.83 -19.05
N HIS A 5 13.49 -14.44 -19.59
CA HIS A 5 14.70 -14.73 -18.82
C HIS A 5 15.58 -13.50 -18.58
N SER A 6 15.63 -12.56 -19.55
CA SER A 6 16.41 -11.33 -19.43
C SER A 6 15.82 -10.39 -18.39
N ASP A 7 14.48 -10.28 -18.37
CA ASP A 7 13.78 -9.39 -17.46
C ASP A 7 13.89 -9.86 -16.00
N ILE A 8 13.91 -11.18 -15.78
CA ILE A 8 14.13 -11.77 -14.45
C ILE A 8 15.55 -11.47 -13.95
N ILE A 9 16.57 -11.58 -14.82
CA ILE A 9 17.96 -11.31 -14.46
C ILE A 9 18.17 -9.81 -14.18
N GLN A 10 17.59 -8.93 -14.99
CA GLN A 10 17.69 -7.48 -14.80
C GLN A 10 16.99 -7.00 -13.53
N ASN A 11 15.81 -7.56 -13.21
CA ASN A 11 15.08 -7.21 -11.99
C ASN A 11 15.77 -7.77 -10.73
N ALA A 12 16.36 -8.97 -10.82
CA ALA A 12 17.18 -9.51 -9.75
C ALA A 12 18.44 -8.65 -9.51
N PHE A 13 19.11 -8.19 -10.57
CA PHE A 13 20.24 -7.27 -10.49
C PHE A 13 19.84 -5.95 -9.82
N LYS A 14 18.74 -5.32 -10.25
CA LYS A 14 18.28 -4.06 -9.65
C LYS A 14 17.95 -4.20 -8.15
N ALA A 15 17.37 -5.32 -7.74
CA ALA A 15 17.07 -5.58 -6.33
C ALA A 15 18.33 -5.85 -5.48
N LEU A 16 19.35 -6.49 -6.07
CA LEU A 16 20.65 -6.73 -5.46
C LEU A 16 21.45 -5.45 -5.24
N PHE A 17 21.38 -4.50 -6.18
CA PHE A 17 22.14 -3.25 -6.18
C PHE A 17 21.35 -2.03 -5.68
N SER A 18 20.27 -2.21 -4.91
CA SER A 18 19.59 -1.08 -4.25
C SER A 18 20.46 -0.52 -3.11
N GLU A 19 20.48 0.80 -2.89
CA GLU A 19 21.34 1.48 -1.91
C GLU A 19 21.34 0.86 -0.50
N ARG A 20 20.20 0.32 -0.06
CA ARG A 20 20.06 -0.34 1.25
C ARG A 20 20.67 -1.74 1.32
N ASN A 21 20.78 -2.44 0.20
CA ASN A 21 21.26 -3.82 0.11
C ASN A 21 22.71 -3.92 -0.37
N ILE A 22 23.29 -2.86 -0.93
CA ILE A 22 24.68 -2.83 -1.43
C ILE A 22 25.68 -3.22 -0.34
N MET A 23 25.54 -2.67 0.88
CA MET A 23 26.45 -3.00 1.99
C MET A 23 26.31 -4.46 2.41
N LEU A 24 25.09 -4.98 2.50
CA LEU A 24 24.85 -6.38 2.86
C LEU A 24 25.41 -7.32 1.77
N PHE A 25 25.20 -6.98 0.50
CA PHE A 25 25.72 -7.72 -0.64
C PHE A 25 27.25 -7.70 -0.69
N LEU A 26 27.88 -6.56 -0.44
CA LEU A 26 29.34 -6.45 -0.38
C LEU A 26 29.92 -7.28 0.77
N VAL A 27 29.35 -7.18 1.97
CA VAL A 27 29.84 -7.92 3.14
C VAL A 27 29.66 -9.43 2.95
N VAL A 28 28.47 -9.87 2.54
CA VAL A 28 28.19 -11.31 2.31
C VAL A 28 28.98 -11.82 1.09
N GLY A 29 29.05 -11.02 0.03
CA GLY A 29 29.77 -11.36 -1.20
C GLY A 29 31.27 -11.53 -0.96
N VAL A 30 31.91 -10.60 -0.24
CA VAL A 30 33.33 -10.69 0.11
C VAL A 30 33.60 -11.92 0.98
N LEU A 31 32.77 -12.19 2.00
CA LEU A 31 32.90 -13.38 2.84
C LEU A 31 32.76 -14.68 2.03
N CYS A 32 31.81 -14.73 1.09
CA CYS A 32 31.65 -15.89 0.20
C CYS A 32 32.84 -16.08 -0.73
N VAL A 33 33.40 -15.00 -1.28
CA VAL A 33 34.58 -15.06 -2.17
C VAL A 33 35.81 -15.51 -1.39
N ASP A 34 36.04 -15.01 -0.18
CA ASP A 34 37.17 -15.42 0.66
C ASP A 34 37.09 -16.91 1.01
N LEU A 35 35.91 -17.38 1.45
CA LEU A 35 35.69 -18.80 1.77
C LEU A 35 35.83 -19.69 0.53
N ALA A 36 35.34 -19.26 -0.63
CA ALA A 36 35.48 -20.00 -1.88
C ALA A 36 36.95 -20.05 -2.34
N THR A 37 37.67 -18.94 -2.24
CA THR A 37 39.09 -18.85 -2.63
C THR A 37 39.96 -19.73 -1.75
N SER A 38 39.74 -19.69 -0.43
CA SER A 38 40.41 -20.59 0.52
C SER A 38 40.11 -22.06 0.23
N SER A 39 38.84 -22.39 -0.07
CA SER A 39 38.44 -23.77 -0.38
C SER A 39 39.02 -24.27 -1.70
N ILE A 40 39.09 -23.43 -2.74
CA ILE A 40 39.69 -23.76 -4.04
C ILE A 40 41.19 -23.95 -3.90
N TYR A 41 41.87 -23.05 -3.17
CA TYR A 41 43.30 -23.16 -2.89
C TYR A 41 43.64 -24.48 -2.19
N ASP A 42 42.84 -24.84 -1.18
CA ASP A 42 42.97 -26.07 -0.43
C ASP A 42 42.63 -27.34 -1.23
N PHE A 43 41.74 -27.22 -2.22
CA PHE A 43 41.37 -28.30 -3.14
C PHE A 43 42.46 -28.56 -4.17
N ILE A 44 43.08 -27.50 -4.71
CA ILE A 44 44.20 -27.59 -5.66
C ILE A 44 45.43 -28.24 -5.01
N LEU A 45 45.66 -28.02 -3.72
CA LEU A 45 46.86 -28.51 -3.03
C LEU A 45 46.74 -29.91 -2.41
N TYR A 46 45.54 -30.43 -2.11
CA TYR A 46 45.42 -31.75 -1.47
C TYR A 46 44.02 -32.37 -1.57
N ILE A 47 43.90 -33.48 -2.32
CA ILE A 47 42.64 -34.24 -2.41
C ILE A 47 42.56 -35.25 -1.25
N ARG A 48 41.77 -34.91 -0.22
CA ARG A 48 41.20 -35.86 0.75
C ARG A 48 39.71 -35.57 0.94
N TYR A 49 38.91 -36.63 1.06
CA TYR A 49 37.44 -36.64 1.09
C TYR A 49 36.77 -35.65 2.07
N GLY A 50 37.45 -35.24 3.15
CA GLY A 50 36.91 -34.25 4.11
C GLY A 50 36.69 -32.85 3.53
N LYS A 51 37.37 -32.48 2.43
CA LYS A 51 37.29 -31.13 1.84
C LYS A 51 36.10 -30.94 0.88
N LEU A 52 35.52 -32.02 0.35
CA LEU A 52 34.29 -31.96 -0.45
C LEU A 52 33.08 -31.55 0.41
N ILE A 53 33.08 -31.94 1.69
CA ILE A 53 32.07 -31.54 2.66
C ILE A 53 32.19 -30.03 2.95
N ALA A 54 33.42 -29.52 3.11
CA ALA A 54 33.65 -28.10 3.33
C ALA A 54 33.17 -27.23 2.15
N LEU A 55 33.42 -27.66 0.91
CA LEU A 55 32.92 -27.00 -0.30
C LEU A 55 31.38 -27.03 -0.36
N ALA A 56 30.77 -28.19 -0.09
CA ALA A 56 29.33 -28.36 -0.10
C ALA A 56 28.63 -27.49 0.96
N VAL A 57 29.23 -27.34 2.14
CA VAL A 57 28.72 -26.47 3.21
C VAL A 57 28.94 -24.99 2.86
N GLY A 58 30.13 -24.63 2.36
CA GLY A 58 30.50 -23.26 2.03
C GLY A 58 29.69 -22.65 0.89
N VAL A 59 29.24 -23.44 -0.08
CA VAL A 59 28.37 -22.99 -1.17
C VAL A 59 26.89 -23.28 -0.89
N GLY A 60 26.60 -24.43 -0.28
CA GLY A 60 25.23 -24.88 -0.03
C GLY A 60 24.49 -24.01 0.98
N LEU A 61 25.12 -23.63 2.10
CA LEU A 61 24.47 -22.80 3.11
C LEU A 61 24.12 -21.40 2.61
N PRO A 62 25.00 -20.66 1.91
CA PRO A 62 24.64 -19.38 1.31
C PRO A 62 23.53 -19.51 0.26
N LEU A 63 23.55 -20.56 -0.58
CA LEU A 63 22.47 -20.78 -1.55
C LEU A 63 21.13 -21.10 -0.88
N LEU A 64 21.13 -21.87 0.21
CA LEU A 64 19.93 -22.15 0.99
C LEU A 64 19.43 -20.90 1.73
N ALA A 65 20.33 -20.13 2.34
CA ALA A 65 20.00 -18.86 2.98
C ALA A 65 19.45 -17.84 1.97
N TRP A 66 20.07 -17.76 0.79
CA TRP A 66 19.59 -16.96 -0.34
C TRP A 66 18.22 -17.43 -0.82
N ALA A 67 18.02 -18.73 -1.04
CA ALA A 67 16.72 -19.26 -1.45
C ALA A 67 15.63 -19.01 -0.40
N TYR A 68 15.98 -19.08 0.88
CA TYR A 68 15.09 -18.76 2.00
C TYR A 68 14.74 -17.26 2.02
N LEU A 69 15.73 -16.37 1.95
CA LEU A 69 15.54 -14.91 1.90
C LEU A 69 14.76 -14.49 0.65
N TYR A 70 15.11 -15.03 -0.51
CA TYR A 70 14.42 -14.79 -1.78
C TYR A 70 12.96 -15.22 -1.71
N ARG A 71 12.65 -16.39 -1.12
CA ARG A 71 11.26 -16.83 -0.87
C ARG A 71 10.53 -15.88 0.08
N ARG A 72 11.18 -15.43 1.15
CA ARG A 72 10.59 -14.51 2.13
C ARG A 72 10.29 -13.14 1.51
N ILE A 73 11.21 -12.61 0.70
CA ILE A 73 11.06 -11.33 0.00
C ILE A 73 10.01 -11.43 -1.12
N LYS A 74 10.02 -12.51 -1.91
CA LYS A 74 9.05 -12.71 -3.00
C LYS A 74 7.62 -12.86 -2.48
N ARG A 75 7.42 -13.44 -1.29
CA ARG A 75 6.11 -13.44 -0.60
C ARG A 75 5.60 -12.05 -0.26
N SER A 76 6.48 -11.07 -0.08
CA SER A 76 6.10 -9.69 0.27
C SER A 76 5.75 -8.80 -0.93
N ILE A 77 6.01 -9.24 -2.18
CA ILE A 77 5.97 -8.35 -3.37
C ILE A 77 4.71 -8.53 -4.23
N TYR A 78 3.94 -9.60 -4.07
CA TYR A 78 2.71 -9.81 -4.84
C TYR A 78 1.48 -9.69 -3.95
N LEU A 79 0.92 -8.48 -3.94
CA LEU A 79 -0.39 -8.20 -3.36
C LEU A 79 -1.45 -8.30 -4.46
N PRO A 80 -2.20 -9.41 -4.54
CA PRO A 80 -3.41 -9.40 -5.35
C PRO A 80 -4.37 -8.38 -4.73
N VAL A 81 -4.61 -7.28 -5.44
CA VAL A 81 -5.71 -6.36 -5.13
C VAL A 81 -6.94 -6.87 -5.85
N HIS A 82 -7.98 -7.23 -5.09
CA HIS A 82 -9.26 -7.63 -5.65
C HIS A 82 -10.27 -6.55 -5.31
N VAL A 83 -10.79 -5.87 -6.33
CA VAL A 83 -11.89 -4.92 -6.18
C VAL A 83 -13.16 -5.65 -6.58
N ASP A 84 -14.02 -5.89 -5.60
CA ASP A 84 -15.38 -6.37 -5.85
C ASP A 84 -16.25 -5.13 -6.09
N GLU A 85 -16.42 -4.77 -7.35
CA GLU A 85 -17.07 -3.52 -7.75
C GLU A 85 -18.56 -3.43 -7.37
N ASP A 86 -19.18 -4.58 -7.07
CA ASP A 86 -20.60 -4.68 -6.73
C ASP A 86 -20.85 -4.67 -5.22
N LYS A 87 -19.79 -4.78 -4.41
CA LYS A 87 -19.89 -4.81 -2.96
C LYS A 87 -19.67 -3.44 -2.33
N GLN A 88 -20.73 -2.89 -1.76
CA GLN A 88 -20.66 -1.69 -0.93
C GLN A 88 -19.89 -1.95 0.38
N PRO A 89 -19.11 -0.98 0.88
CA PRO A 89 -18.46 -1.10 2.17
C PRO A 89 -19.47 -1.15 3.31
N GLU A 90 -19.05 -1.74 4.42
CA GLU A 90 -19.75 -1.53 5.69
C GLU A 90 -19.71 -0.05 6.09
N LYS A 91 -20.53 0.33 7.08
CA LYS A 91 -20.47 1.67 7.67
C LYS A 91 -19.36 1.70 8.72
N TYR A 92 -18.50 2.72 8.68
CA TYR A 92 -17.34 2.87 9.55
C TYR A 92 -17.54 4.07 10.51
N LYS A 93 -16.85 4.05 11.65
CA LYS A 93 -16.87 5.12 12.64
C LYS A 93 -15.93 6.26 12.28
N GLY A 94 -14.83 5.95 11.60
CA GLY A 94 -13.89 6.93 11.06
C GLY A 94 -13.91 6.99 9.52
N LEU A 95 -13.80 8.19 8.97
CA LEU A 95 -13.62 8.42 7.54
C LEU A 95 -12.46 9.37 7.31
N ILE A 96 -11.48 8.98 6.50
CA ILE A 96 -10.44 9.88 5.97
C ILE A 96 -10.78 10.12 4.50
N VAL A 97 -10.94 11.37 4.06
CA VAL A 97 -11.38 11.67 2.68
C VAL A 97 -10.49 12.71 2.02
N LEU A 98 -9.97 12.39 0.83
CA LEU A 98 -9.34 13.38 -0.05
C LEU A 98 -10.43 14.25 -0.69
N THR A 99 -10.28 15.57 -0.64
CA THR A 99 -11.31 16.48 -1.17
C THR A 99 -10.74 17.44 -2.21
N SER A 100 -11.26 17.34 -3.43
CA SER A 100 -11.12 18.34 -4.50
C SER A 100 -12.44 18.93 -4.98
N ARG A 101 -13.56 18.25 -4.71
CA ARG A 101 -14.92 18.65 -5.05
C ARG A 101 -15.86 18.23 -3.92
N GLU A 102 -16.89 19.04 -3.69
CA GLU A 102 -17.86 18.76 -2.62
C GLU A 102 -18.60 17.43 -2.86
N VAL A 103 -19.13 17.20 -4.06
CA VAL A 103 -20.08 16.11 -4.33
C VAL A 103 -19.53 14.72 -3.95
N PRO A 104 -18.35 14.27 -4.42
CA PRO A 104 -17.85 12.94 -4.05
C PRO A 104 -17.55 12.81 -2.54
N CYS A 105 -17.00 13.88 -1.93
CA CYS A 105 -16.72 13.93 -0.51
C CYS A 105 -18.01 13.83 0.32
N ARG A 106 -19.04 14.58 -0.07
CA ARG A 106 -20.35 14.53 0.56
C ARG A 106 -21.00 13.16 0.43
N THR A 107 -20.90 12.52 -0.74
CA THR A 107 -21.41 11.16 -0.94
C THR A 107 -20.76 10.15 0.00
N ALA A 108 -19.44 10.21 0.17
CA ALA A 108 -18.73 9.34 1.11
C ALA A 108 -19.18 9.60 2.57
N ILE A 109 -19.28 10.87 2.96
CA ILE A 109 -19.77 11.27 4.29
C ILE A 109 -21.19 10.76 4.52
N ASP A 110 -22.12 11.09 3.61
CA ASP A 110 -23.54 10.72 3.68
C ASP A 110 -23.73 9.21 3.77
N PHE A 111 -22.90 8.45 3.06
CA PHE A 111 -22.90 7.00 3.15
C PHE A 111 -22.55 6.53 4.57
N HIS A 112 -21.50 7.05 5.21
CA HIS A 112 -21.07 6.58 6.53
C HIS A 112 -21.80 7.23 7.72
N LEU A 113 -22.52 8.36 7.52
CA LEU A 113 -23.22 9.14 8.55
C LEU A 113 -23.90 8.31 9.67
N PRO A 114 -24.61 7.19 9.39
CA PRO A 114 -25.26 6.41 10.43
C PRO A 114 -24.33 5.92 11.55
N LYS A 115 -23.07 5.57 11.21
CA LYS A 115 -22.06 5.13 12.19
C LYS A 115 -20.92 6.13 12.38
N LEU A 116 -20.78 7.13 11.51
CA LEU A 116 -19.65 8.04 11.50
C LEU A 116 -19.58 8.89 12.78
N GLU A 117 -18.44 8.87 13.45
CA GLU A 117 -18.12 9.62 14.68
C GLU A 117 -16.97 10.60 14.45
N HIS A 118 -16.04 10.26 13.55
CA HIS A 118 -14.87 11.06 13.19
C HIS A 118 -14.69 11.16 11.67
N CYS A 119 -14.44 12.37 11.17
CA CYS A 119 -14.16 12.62 9.76
C CYS A 119 -12.93 13.52 9.60
N TRP A 120 -11.92 13.04 8.87
CA TRP A 120 -10.73 13.79 8.51
C TRP A 120 -10.79 14.15 7.03
N ILE A 121 -10.91 15.44 6.74
CA ILE A 121 -11.04 15.96 5.39
C ILE A 121 -9.68 16.52 4.96
N ILE A 122 -8.98 15.79 4.09
CA ILE A 122 -7.70 16.19 3.53
C ILE A 122 -7.93 17.10 2.33
N HIS A 123 -7.35 18.30 2.33
CA HIS A 123 -7.56 19.32 1.30
C HIS A 123 -6.30 20.13 1.01
N THR A 124 -6.32 20.88 -0.09
CA THR A 124 -5.28 21.85 -0.46
C THR A 124 -5.81 23.27 -0.25
N ASP A 125 -5.02 24.29 -0.56
CA ASP A 125 -5.52 25.67 -0.57
C ASP A 125 -6.62 25.87 -1.62
N GLU A 126 -6.48 25.24 -2.78
CA GLU A 126 -7.45 25.34 -3.88
C GLU A 126 -8.79 24.70 -3.55
N SER A 127 -8.80 23.58 -2.79
CA SER A 127 -10.01 22.86 -2.41
C SER A 127 -10.54 23.19 -1.01
N ALA A 128 -9.96 24.20 -0.35
CA ALA A 128 -10.31 24.56 1.02
C ALA A 128 -11.78 24.99 1.18
N SER A 129 -12.36 25.62 0.15
CA SER A 129 -13.76 26.05 0.16
C SER A 129 -14.71 24.84 0.16
N GLU A 130 -14.48 23.91 -0.77
CA GLU A 130 -15.24 22.68 -0.94
C GLU A 130 -15.14 21.80 0.31
N ALA A 131 -13.93 21.71 0.87
CA ALA A 131 -13.67 20.96 2.10
C ALA A 131 -14.42 21.56 3.30
N LYS A 132 -14.46 22.89 3.44
CA LYS A 132 -15.24 23.58 4.49
C LYS A 132 -16.75 23.37 4.31
N THR A 133 -17.25 23.42 3.07
CA THR A 133 -18.66 23.15 2.76
C THR A 133 -19.04 21.73 3.14
N ALA A 134 -18.25 20.73 2.72
CA ALA A 134 -18.47 19.33 3.07
C ALA A 134 -18.41 19.09 4.59
N GLY A 135 -17.44 19.69 5.29
CA GLY A 135 -17.32 19.60 6.74
C GLY A 135 -18.49 20.25 7.49
N SER A 136 -19.00 21.38 6.99
CA SER A 136 -20.17 22.06 7.56
C SER A 136 -21.44 21.24 7.35
N HIS A 137 -21.61 20.66 6.15
CA HIS A 137 -22.69 19.70 5.87
C HIS A 137 -22.67 18.52 6.83
N ALA A 138 -21.49 17.91 7.04
CA ALA A 138 -21.32 16.78 7.94
C ALA A 138 -21.74 17.13 9.39
N LYS A 139 -21.30 18.29 9.90
CA LYS A 139 -21.68 18.77 11.25
C LYS A 139 -23.17 19.11 11.37
N ASN A 140 -23.76 19.68 10.33
CA ASN A 140 -25.19 19.97 10.30
C ASN A 140 -26.04 18.70 10.29
N ALA A 141 -25.57 17.66 9.58
CA ALA A 141 -26.24 16.36 9.53
C ALA A 141 -26.10 15.58 10.85
N LYS A 142 -24.97 15.70 11.54
CA LYS A 142 -24.72 15.06 12.83
C LYS A 142 -23.86 15.95 13.73
N SER A 143 -24.48 16.64 14.68
CA SER A 143 -23.80 17.62 15.54
C SER A 143 -22.72 17.02 16.45
N THR A 144 -22.80 15.72 16.74
CA THR A 144 -21.79 14.98 17.53
C THR A 144 -20.59 14.51 16.71
N LEU A 145 -20.62 14.66 15.38
CA LEU A 145 -19.52 14.27 14.49
C LEU A 145 -18.33 15.21 14.66
N THR A 146 -17.16 14.64 14.97
CA THR A 146 -15.90 15.38 14.98
C THR A 146 -15.35 15.48 13.57
N VAL A 147 -15.24 16.70 13.04
CA VAL A 147 -14.65 16.96 11.71
C VAL A 147 -13.33 17.70 11.88
N GLN A 148 -12.27 17.16 11.30
CA GLN A 148 -10.93 17.74 11.28
C GLN A 148 -10.51 18.05 9.85
N MET A 149 -10.03 19.27 9.63
CA MET A 149 -9.50 19.72 8.34
C MET A 149 -7.99 19.50 8.33
N VAL A 150 -7.49 18.72 7.38
CA VAL A 150 -6.07 18.38 7.27
C VAL A 150 -5.55 18.97 5.97
N LYS A 151 -4.70 19.98 6.07
CA LYS A 151 -4.13 20.63 4.90
C LYS A 151 -2.89 19.86 4.41
N ILE A 152 -2.81 19.66 3.09
CA ILE A 152 -1.56 19.35 2.37
C ILE A 152 -1.17 20.53 1.50
N SER A 153 0.14 20.72 1.30
CA SER A 153 0.73 21.87 0.62
C SER A 153 0.96 21.59 -0.86
N SER A 154 1.26 20.33 -1.21
CA SER A 154 1.54 19.90 -2.57
C SER A 154 0.81 18.61 -2.92
N ILE A 155 -0.02 18.67 -3.95
CA ILE A 155 -0.70 17.50 -4.53
C ILE A 155 0.25 16.57 -5.31
N ASP A 156 1.46 17.02 -5.61
CA ASP A 156 2.47 16.23 -6.31
C ASP A 156 3.43 15.52 -5.34
N ASP A 157 3.39 15.88 -4.06
CA ASP A 157 4.14 15.20 -3.02
C ASP A 157 3.36 14.01 -2.46
N VAL A 158 3.66 12.84 -3.00
CA VAL A 158 3.11 11.55 -2.55
C VAL A 158 3.43 11.31 -1.06
N TYR A 159 4.61 11.74 -0.59
CA TYR A 159 5.04 11.51 0.78
C TYR A 159 4.26 12.37 1.76
N GLU A 160 3.97 13.63 1.43
CA GLU A 160 3.17 14.52 2.29
C GLU A 160 1.78 13.92 2.57
N THR A 161 1.09 13.43 1.53
CA THR A 161 -0.23 12.80 1.71
C THR A 161 -0.12 11.51 2.52
N MET A 162 0.90 10.69 2.26
CA MET A 162 1.14 9.46 3.01
C MET A 162 1.40 9.73 4.50
N GLU A 163 2.24 10.71 4.81
CA GLU A 163 2.59 11.11 6.18
C GLU A 163 1.36 11.62 6.93
N LYS A 164 0.53 12.46 6.31
CA LYS A 164 -0.71 12.96 6.92
C LYS A 164 -1.72 11.87 7.21
N VAL A 165 -1.87 10.90 6.32
CA VAL A 165 -2.74 9.75 6.59
C VAL A 165 -2.17 8.89 7.73
N GLN A 166 -0.85 8.67 7.78
CA GLN A 166 -0.21 7.94 8.88
C GLN A 166 -0.36 8.68 10.22
N GLU A 167 -0.20 10.01 10.24
CA GLU A 167 -0.38 10.85 11.42
C GLU A 167 -1.80 10.68 11.99
N ILE A 168 -2.82 10.66 11.14
CA ILE A 168 -4.21 10.41 11.55
C ILE A 168 -4.34 9.03 12.22
N TYR A 169 -3.83 7.97 11.59
CA TYR A 169 -3.88 6.63 12.18
C TYR A 169 -3.10 6.51 13.50
N ASN A 170 -1.99 7.24 13.64
CA ASN A 170 -1.18 7.24 14.86
C ASN A 170 -1.80 8.07 16.00
N THR A 171 -2.80 8.89 15.70
CA THR A 171 -3.46 9.81 16.65
C THR A 171 -4.97 9.57 16.75
N LEU A 172 -5.42 8.35 16.42
CA LEU A 172 -6.83 7.99 16.57
C LEU A 172 -7.30 8.18 18.02
N PRO A 173 -8.54 8.64 18.22
CA PRO A 173 -9.12 8.82 19.55
C PRO A 173 -9.29 7.48 20.27
N ASP A 174 -9.34 7.53 21.60
CA ASP A 174 -9.55 6.36 22.44
C ASP A 174 -10.84 5.61 22.04
N GLY A 175 -10.74 4.28 21.89
CA GLY A 175 -11.86 3.43 21.50
C GLY A 175 -12.08 3.31 19.99
N LEU A 176 -11.26 3.96 19.17
CA LEU A 176 -11.26 3.81 17.72
C LEU A 176 -9.99 3.06 17.27
N SER A 177 -10.16 1.94 16.57
CA SER A 177 -9.05 1.16 16.00
C SER A 177 -8.89 1.44 14.50
N GLU A 178 -7.76 1.03 13.90
CA GLU A 178 -7.55 1.19 12.45
C GLU A 178 -8.67 0.52 11.62
N GLN A 179 -9.22 -0.60 12.11
CA GLN A 179 -10.30 -1.36 11.44
C GLN A 179 -11.63 -0.62 11.45
N ASP A 180 -11.81 0.35 12.34
CA ASP A 180 -13.02 1.19 12.43
C ASP A 180 -12.98 2.40 11.49
N VAL A 181 -11.87 2.58 10.74
CA VAL A 181 -11.60 3.71 9.86
C VAL A 181 -11.50 3.23 8.41
N ILE A 182 -12.14 3.97 7.50
CA ILE A 182 -11.99 3.77 6.05
C ILE A 182 -11.46 5.03 5.38
N ALA A 183 -10.58 4.86 4.40
CA ALA A 183 -9.96 5.95 3.65
C ALA A 183 -10.53 6.03 2.23
N ASP A 184 -11.05 7.19 1.85
CA ASP A 184 -11.61 7.51 0.54
C ASP A 184 -10.62 8.32 -0.29
N PHE A 185 -10.09 7.69 -1.34
CA PHE A 185 -9.04 8.26 -2.20
C PHE A 185 -9.59 8.88 -3.49
N THR A 186 -10.90 9.15 -3.57
CA THR A 186 -11.57 9.65 -4.78
C THR A 186 -11.13 11.06 -5.17
N GLY A 187 -10.93 11.94 -4.18
CA GLY A 187 -10.60 13.33 -4.41
C GLY A 187 -9.11 13.58 -4.63
N LEU A 188 -8.78 14.85 -4.85
CA LEU A 188 -7.43 15.33 -5.19
C LEU A 188 -6.85 14.65 -6.44
N THR A 189 -5.52 14.65 -6.58
CA THR A 189 -4.80 14.10 -7.73
C THR A 189 -4.50 12.62 -7.55
N LYS A 190 -4.14 11.94 -8.65
CA LYS A 190 -3.66 10.55 -8.60
C LYS A 190 -2.44 10.38 -7.67
N ASN A 191 -1.56 11.38 -7.59
CA ASN A 191 -0.39 11.35 -6.70
C ASN A 191 -0.83 11.35 -5.22
N ALA A 192 -1.78 12.21 -4.84
CA ALA A 192 -2.37 12.20 -3.51
C ALA A 192 -3.10 10.86 -3.23
N SER A 193 -3.88 10.34 -4.19
CA SER A 193 -4.51 9.03 -4.06
C SER A 193 -3.49 7.91 -3.82
N VAL A 194 -2.35 7.92 -4.53
CA VAL A 194 -1.25 6.97 -4.30
C VAL A 194 -0.70 7.11 -2.88
N GLY A 195 -0.47 8.33 -2.40
CA GLY A 195 0.00 8.56 -1.03
C GLY A 195 -0.93 7.96 0.03
N MET A 196 -2.25 8.15 -0.13
CA MET A 196 -3.26 7.54 0.74
C MET A 196 -3.26 6.01 0.65
N VAL A 197 -3.19 5.44 -0.56
CA VAL A 197 -3.14 3.98 -0.76
C VAL A 197 -1.89 3.40 -0.09
N LEU A 198 -0.72 4.04 -0.25
CA LEU A 198 0.53 3.61 0.40
C LEU A 198 0.43 3.64 1.92
N ALA A 199 -0.22 4.67 2.49
CA ALA A 199 -0.47 4.75 3.93
C ALA A 199 -1.47 3.68 4.43
N CYS A 200 -2.28 3.11 3.53
CA CYS A 200 -3.29 2.09 3.85
C CYS A 200 -2.89 0.68 3.44
N LEU A 201 -1.60 0.41 3.20
CA LEU A 201 -1.09 -0.95 2.95
C LEU A 201 -1.04 -1.84 4.20
N SER A 202 -1.72 -1.49 5.29
CA SER A 202 -1.91 -2.40 6.43
C SER A 202 -3.17 -3.23 6.20
N PRO A 203 -3.22 -4.53 6.58
CA PRO A 203 -4.44 -5.34 6.46
C PRO A 203 -5.64 -4.79 7.23
N ASP A 204 -5.39 -3.97 8.25
CA ASP A 204 -6.42 -3.36 9.09
C ASP A 204 -6.96 -2.04 8.54
N ARG A 205 -6.30 -1.46 7.53
CA ARG A 205 -6.68 -0.16 6.95
C ARG A 205 -7.49 -0.36 5.69
N ARG A 206 -8.74 0.11 5.70
CA ARG A 206 -9.68 -0.06 4.59
C ARG A 206 -9.61 1.11 3.62
N LEU A 207 -9.82 0.82 2.34
CA LEU A 207 -9.84 1.82 1.27
C LEU A 207 -11.18 1.77 0.54
N GLN A 208 -11.62 2.92 0.04
CA GLN A 208 -12.78 3.02 -0.85
C GLN A 208 -12.61 4.13 -1.87
N TYR A 209 -13.48 4.12 -2.87
CA TYR A 209 -13.65 5.25 -3.78
C TYR A 209 -15.11 5.39 -4.23
N VAL A 210 -15.46 6.56 -4.71
CA VAL A 210 -16.77 6.90 -5.26
C VAL A 210 -16.66 6.98 -6.78
N LYS A 211 -17.40 6.12 -7.48
CA LYS A 211 -17.48 6.14 -8.95
C LYS A 211 -18.16 7.41 -9.43
N LYS A 212 -17.57 8.03 -10.46
CA LYS A 212 -18.21 9.11 -11.22
C LYS A 212 -19.14 8.47 -12.25
N GLU A 213 -20.36 8.97 -12.41
CA GLU A 213 -21.21 8.58 -13.55
C GLU A 213 -20.57 9.03 -14.87
N ASP A 214 -20.59 8.15 -15.88
CA ASP A 214 -20.30 8.53 -17.26
C ASP A 214 -21.42 9.44 -17.76
N SER A 215 -21.05 10.58 -18.34
CA SER A 215 -21.96 11.67 -18.73
C SER A 215 -22.94 11.34 -19.86
N ASP A 216 -23.05 10.09 -20.28
CA ASP A 216 -23.75 9.69 -21.49
C ASP A 216 -25.22 9.26 -21.25
N THR A 217 -25.68 9.22 -19.99
CA THR A 217 -27.10 9.00 -19.67
C THR A 217 -27.83 10.29 -19.32
N VAL A 218 -28.26 10.99 -20.37
CA VAL A 218 -29.47 11.82 -20.53
C VAL A 218 -30.18 12.31 -19.25
N GLY A 219 -30.23 13.65 -19.06
CA GLY A 219 -31.53 14.31 -18.82
C GLY A 219 -31.65 15.42 -17.77
N ASP A 220 -30.82 15.48 -16.73
CA ASP A 220 -31.19 16.33 -15.55
C ASP A 220 -30.10 17.27 -15.01
N GLY A 221 -28.88 17.29 -15.58
CA GLY A 221 -27.84 18.27 -15.18
C GLY A 221 -27.38 18.20 -13.70
N ILE A 222 -27.95 17.30 -12.89
CA ILE A 222 -27.53 17.03 -11.51
C ILE A 222 -26.63 15.80 -11.57
N ALA A 223 -25.32 16.00 -11.39
CA ALA A 223 -24.37 14.90 -11.25
C ALA A 223 -24.79 14.03 -10.06
N ARG A 224 -25.32 12.83 -10.32
CA ARG A 224 -25.59 11.84 -9.28
C ARG A 224 -24.30 11.04 -9.04
N SER A 225 -24.08 10.70 -7.78
CA SER A 225 -22.87 10.01 -7.34
C SER A 225 -23.26 8.61 -6.92
N HIS A 226 -22.55 7.60 -7.40
CA HIS A 226 -22.74 6.22 -6.95
C HIS A 226 -22.33 6.08 -5.47
N PRO A 227 -22.88 5.11 -4.74
CA PRO A 227 -22.39 4.76 -3.42
C PRO A 227 -20.90 4.36 -3.47
N PRO A 228 -20.14 4.53 -2.38
CA PRO A 228 -18.75 4.12 -2.32
C PRO A 228 -18.56 2.63 -2.61
N VAL A 229 -17.41 2.28 -3.18
CA VAL A 229 -16.96 0.92 -3.49
C VAL A 229 -15.73 0.61 -2.66
N GLU A 230 -15.75 -0.50 -1.91
CA GLU A 230 -14.61 -0.91 -1.08
C GLU A 230 -13.50 -1.54 -1.92
N VAL A 231 -12.24 -1.17 -1.64
CA VAL A 231 -11.06 -1.81 -2.21
C VAL A 231 -10.49 -2.79 -1.20
N LYS A 232 -10.58 -4.09 -1.49
CA LYS A 232 -10.01 -5.14 -0.66
C LYS A 232 -8.62 -5.51 -1.13
N ILE A 233 -7.62 -5.08 -0.36
CA ILE A 233 -6.26 -5.57 -0.51
C ILE A 233 -6.20 -6.94 0.15
N THR A 234 -6.21 -8.01 -0.66
CA THR A 234 -6.03 -9.37 -0.14
C THR A 234 -4.55 -9.68 0.01
N TRP A 235 -4.12 -9.82 1.26
CA TRP A 235 -2.79 -10.31 1.62
C TRP A 235 -2.80 -11.84 1.45
N GLY A 236 -2.60 -12.29 0.22
CA GLY A 236 -2.58 -13.72 -0.07
C GLY A 236 -1.33 -14.39 0.51
N ASP A 237 -1.51 -15.43 1.32
CA ASP A 237 -0.54 -16.52 1.31
C ASP A 237 -0.54 -17.10 -0.11
N ILE A 238 0.52 -16.87 -0.86
CA ILE A 238 0.72 -17.53 -2.16
C ILE A 238 1.02 -18.99 -1.86
N GLY A 239 -0.04 -19.77 -1.67
CA GLY A 239 -0.03 -21.16 -1.27
C GLY A 239 -1.21 -21.89 -1.92
N VAL A 240 -0.91 -22.52 -3.06
CA VAL A 240 -1.69 -23.60 -3.69
C VAL A 240 -3.14 -23.23 -4.07
N ARG A 241 -3.34 -22.90 -5.34
CA ARG A 241 -4.62 -23.21 -6.00
C ARG A 241 -4.80 -24.73 -5.95
N THR A 242 -5.51 -25.26 -4.96
CA THR A 242 -6.16 -26.57 -5.10
C THR A 242 -7.40 -26.32 -5.94
N THR A 243 -7.28 -26.64 -7.23
CA THR A 243 -8.44 -26.84 -8.10
C THR A 243 -9.21 -28.04 -7.55
N SER A 244 -10.38 -27.79 -6.98
CA SER A 244 -11.45 -28.79 -6.82
C SER A 244 -12.38 -28.70 -8.02
#